data_AF-A0A403QQ14-F1
#
_entry.id   AF-A0A403QQ14-F1
#
_cell.length_a   1.000
_cell.length_b   1.000
_cell.length_c   1.000
_cell.angle_alpha   90.00
_cell.angle_beta   90.00
_cell.angle_gamma   90.00
#
_symmetry.space_group_name_H-M   'P 1'
#
loop_
_entity.id
_entity.type
_entity.pdbx_description
1 polymer ?
#
loop_
_entity_poly.entity_id
_entity_poly.type
_entity_poly.pdbx_seq_one_letter_code
_entity_poly.pdbx_strand_id
1 'polypeptide(L)'
;MSKNLLPTGSTQLERAASEATVIIGGVRVPLRTLWDPQQCPLPLLPYLAWTFSVDRWDDNWPEETKRQVIADSYRIHKLKGTIAALRRTV
;
A
#
# COMPACT_ATOMS: atom_id res chain seq x y z
N MET A 1 -0.45 25.64 -14.79
CA MET A 1 0.28 25.80 -13.51
C MET A 1 1.75 26.02 -13.81
N SER A 2 2.39 27.04 -13.21
CA SER A 2 3.80 27.32 -13.43
C SER A 2 4.65 26.15 -12.93
N LYS A 3 5.56 25.66 -13.76
CA LYS A 3 6.49 24.56 -13.42
C LYS A 3 7.58 24.98 -12.42
N ASN A 4 7.59 26.24 -11.99
CA ASN A 4 8.65 26.81 -11.18
C ASN A 4 8.03 27.67 -10.06
N LEU A 5 8.54 27.48 -8.84
CA LEU A 5 8.11 28.20 -7.63
C LEU A 5 8.85 29.54 -7.46
N LEU A 6 9.90 29.78 -8.25
CA LEU A 6 10.70 30.99 -8.17
C LEU A 6 10.02 32.19 -8.85
N PRO A 7 10.21 33.41 -8.32
CA PRO A 7 9.68 34.63 -8.91
C PRO A 7 10.36 34.98 -10.24
N THR A 8 9.69 35.80 -11.04
CA THR A 8 10.26 36.37 -12.27
C THR A 8 11.41 37.31 -11.91
N GLY A 9 12.63 36.98 -12.34
CA GLY A 9 13.85 37.73 -12.02
C GLY A 9 14.93 36.90 -11.32
N SER A 10 14.64 35.65 -10.96
CA SER A 10 15.62 34.80 -10.27
C SER A 10 16.90 34.55 -11.08
N THR A 11 18.02 34.62 -10.37
CA THR A 11 19.36 34.41 -10.92
C THR A 11 19.57 32.97 -11.36
N GLN A 12 20.65 32.71 -12.09
CA GLN A 12 21.00 31.35 -12.50
C GLN A 12 21.36 30.46 -11.29
N LEU A 13 22.02 31.03 -10.28
CA LEU A 13 22.36 30.33 -9.05
C LEU A 13 21.12 29.90 -8.26
N GLU A 14 20.14 30.80 -8.12
CA GLU A 14 18.87 30.50 -7.42
C GLU A 14 18.09 29.39 -8.12
N ARG A 15 18.06 29.41 -9.46
CA ARG A 15 17.45 28.34 -10.25
C ARG A 15 18.17 27.00 -10.06
N ALA A 16 19.49 26.99 -10.12
CA ALA A 16 20.29 25.78 -9.91
C ALA A 16 20.13 25.23 -8.48
N ALA A 17 20.09 26.09 -7.46
CA ALA A 17 19.83 25.70 -6.08
C ALA A 17 18.42 25.12 -5.90
N SER A 18 17.41 25.70 -6.55
CA SER A 18 16.04 25.17 -6.55
C SER A 18 15.98 23.79 -7.20
N GLU A 19 16.65 23.57 -8.33
CA GLU A 19 16.68 22.26 -9.01
C GLU A 19 17.39 21.20 -8.17
N ALA A 20 18.52 21.56 -7.55
CA ALA A 20 19.27 20.67 -6.67
C ALA A 20 18.45 20.20 -5.44
N THR A 21 17.51 21.02 -4.97
CA THR A 21 16.66 20.72 -3.79
C THR A 21 15.34 20.03 -4.13
N VAL A 22 14.99 19.84 -5.41
CA VAL A 22 13.78 19.12 -5.86
C VAL A 22 13.70 17.69 -5.32
N ILE A 23 14.84 17.08 -4.98
CA ILE A 23 14.96 15.70 -4.48
C ILE A 23 13.98 15.41 -3.33
N ILE A 24 13.73 16.39 -2.45
CA ILE A 24 12.80 16.23 -1.31
C ILE A 24 11.36 16.01 -1.78
N GLY A 25 10.93 16.67 -2.86
CA GLY A 25 9.60 16.48 -3.45
C GLY A 25 9.47 15.24 -4.34
N GLY A 26 10.60 14.66 -4.77
CA GLY A 26 10.65 13.48 -5.65
C GLY A 26 10.60 12.13 -4.92
N VAL A 27 10.60 12.13 -3.59
CA VAL A 27 10.55 10.89 -2.81
C VAL A 27 9.24 10.16 -3.11
N ARG A 28 9.34 8.93 -3.62
CA ARG A 28 8.17 8.09 -3.86
C ARG A 28 7.54 7.73 -2.52
N VAL A 29 6.28 8.12 -2.30
CA VAL A 29 5.51 7.82 -1.09
C VAL A 29 4.37 6.83 -1.43
N PRO A 30 4.64 5.52 -1.55
CA PRO A 30 3.63 4.52 -1.97
C PRO A 30 2.71 4.09 -0.82
N LEU A 31 2.29 5.01 0.06
CA LEU A 31 1.50 4.65 1.26
C LEU A 31 0.16 4.01 0.92
N ARG A 32 -0.44 4.40 -0.21
CA ARG A 32 -1.72 3.81 -0.67
C ARG A 32 -1.59 2.33 -1.01
N THR A 33 -0.44 1.90 -1.54
CA THR A 33 -0.26 0.50 -1.93
C THR A 33 -0.20 -0.42 -0.71
N LEU A 34 0.15 0.11 0.47
CA LEU A 34 0.21 -0.68 1.71
C LEU A 34 -1.16 -1.17 2.20
N TRP A 35 -2.25 -0.50 1.81
CA TRP A 35 -3.62 -0.84 2.20
C TRP A 35 -4.39 -1.64 1.14
N ASP A 36 -3.77 -1.88 -0.01
CA ASP A 36 -4.35 -2.68 -1.09
C ASP A 36 -3.72 -4.09 -1.07
N PRO A 37 -4.49 -5.16 -0.79
CA PRO A 37 -3.98 -6.52 -0.80
C PRO A 37 -3.31 -6.93 -2.12
N GLN A 38 -3.63 -6.29 -3.25
CA GLN A 38 -3.04 -6.59 -4.55
C GLN A 38 -1.77 -5.79 -4.86
N GLN A 39 -1.61 -4.61 -4.26
CA GLN A 39 -0.45 -3.75 -4.51
C GLN A 39 0.55 -3.70 -3.34
N CYS A 40 0.17 -4.24 -2.19
CA CYS A 40 1.01 -4.26 -1.01
C CYS A 40 2.25 -5.14 -1.25
N PRO A 41 3.47 -4.66 -0.94
CA PRO A 41 4.68 -5.47 -1.06
C PRO A 41 4.56 -6.79 -0.29
N LEU A 42 4.99 -7.89 -0.90
CA LEU A 42 4.90 -9.24 -0.31
C LEU A 42 5.44 -9.34 1.12
N PRO A 43 6.61 -8.74 1.47
CA PRO A 43 7.12 -8.80 2.84
C PRO A 43 6.24 -8.09 3.88
N LEU A 44 5.34 -7.21 3.43
CA LEU A 44 4.45 -6.43 4.30
C LEU A 44 3.04 -7.03 4.41
N LEU A 45 2.71 -8.03 3.59
CA LEU A 45 1.40 -8.70 3.64
C LEU A 45 1.04 -9.28 5.02
N PRO A 46 1.96 -9.85 5.83
CA PRO A 46 1.61 -10.32 7.17
C PRO A 46 1.07 -9.22 8.08
N TYR A 47 1.58 -7.99 7.97
CA TYR A 47 1.09 -6.85 8.75
C TYR A 47 -0.28 -6.37 8.27
N LEU A 48 -0.52 -6.40 6.96
CA LEU A 48 -1.83 -6.11 6.40
C LEU A 48 -2.86 -7.18 6.81
N ALA A 49 -2.47 -8.46 6.79
CA ALA A 49 -3.29 -9.57 7.26
C ALA A 49 -3.68 -9.41 8.74
N TRP A 50 -2.71 -9.04 9.58
CA TRP A 50 -2.96 -8.73 10.99
C TRP A 50 -3.94 -7.57 11.16
N THR A 51 -3.78 -6.50 10.37
CA THR A 51 -4.66 -5.33 10.42
C THR A 51 -6.11 -5.66 10.05
N PHE A 52 -6.33 -6.63 9.15
CA PHE A 52 -7.66 -7.12 8.80
C PHE A 52 -8.12 -8.32 9.62
N SER A 53 -7.41 -8.65 10.71
CA SER A 53 -7.75 -9.74 11.63
C SER A 53 -7.88 -11.10 10.93
N VAL A 54 -7.01 -11.39 9.95
CA VAL A 54 -7.00 -12.70 9.28
C VAL A 54 -6.70 -13.80 10.31
N ASP A 55 -7.64 -14.75 10.47
CA ASP A 55 -7.61 -15.77 11.53
C ASP A 55 -6.48 -16.83 11.33
N ARG A 56 -6.14 -17.19 10.09
CA ARG A 56 -5.04 -18.13 9.77
C ARG A 56 -4.07 -17.54 8.76
N TRP A 57 -2.79 -17.72 9.04
CA TRP A 57 -1.69 -17.26 8.18
C TRP A 57 -0.58 -18.31 8.14
N ASP A 58 -0.07 -18.59 6.95
CA ASP A 58 1.10 -19.46 6.74
C ASP A 58 2.09 -18.74 5.81
N ASP A 59 3.32 -18.60 6.27
CA ASP A 59 4.38 -17.93 5.52
C ASP A 59 4.82 -18.73 4.29
N ASN A 60 4.50 -20.02 4.21
CA ASN A 60 4.80 -20.88 3.06
C ASN A 60 3.72 -20.84 1.98
N TRP A 61 2.60 -20.13 2.20
CA TRP A 61 1.56 -20.00 1.18
C TRP A 61 2.08 -19.28 -0.08
N PRO A 62 1.57 -19.68 -1.27
CA PRO A 62 1.76 -18.89 -2.48
C PRO A 62 1.31 -17.44 -2.28
N GLU A 63 1.98 -16.50 -2.95
CA GLU A 63 1.66 -15.08 -2.86
C GLU A 63 0.18 -14.81 -3.17
N GLU A 64 -0.38 -15.47 -4.20
CA GLU A 64 -1.79 -15.34 -4.56
C GLU A 64 -2.72 -15.70 -3.40
N THR A 65 -2.45 -16.82 -2.72
CA THR A 65 -3.22 -17.27 -1.56
C THR A 65 -3.13 -16.24 -0.43
N LYS A 66 -1.93 -15.71 -0.15
CA LYS A 66 -1.73 -14.66 0.86
C LYS A 66 -2.53 -13.40 0.57
N ARG A 67 -2.60 -12.97 -0.70
CA ARG A 67 -3.40 -11.80 -1.11
C ARG A 67 -4.90 -12.08 -1.03
N GLN A 68 -5.32 -13.28 -1.45
CA GLN A 68 -6.73 -13.67 -1.48
C GLN A 68 -7.34 -13.76 -0.08
N VAL A 69 -6.64 -14.37 0.89
CA VAL A 69 -7.16 -14.47 2.28
C VAL A 69 -7.33 -13.10 2.93
N ILE A 70 -6.44 -12.14 2.63
CA ILE A 70 -6.53 -10.76 3.07
C ILE A 70 -7.74 -10.08 2.43
N ALA A 71 -7.94 -10.24 1.12
CA ALA A 71 -9.07 -9.66 0.39
C ALA A 71 -10.43 -10.22 0.84
N ASP A 72 -10.51 -11.52 1.14
CA ASP A 72 -11.75 -12.18 1.58
C ASP A 72 -12.10 -11.95 3.05
N SER A 73 -11.12 -11.51 3.86
CA SER A 73 -11.25 -11.32 5.32
C SER A 73 -12.52 -10.56 5.72
N TYR A 74 -12.79 -9.41 5.09
CA TYR A 74 -13.98 -8.59 5.37
C TYR A 74 -15.27 -9.39 5.21
N ARG A 75 -15.38 -10.17 4.13
CA ARG A 75 -16.60 -10.92 3.82
C ARG A 75 -16.78 -12.12 4.74
N ILE A 76 -15.68 -12.79 5.09
CA ILE A 76 -15.68 -13.88 6.07
C ILE A 76 -16.14 -13.36 7.42
N HIS A 77 -15.58 -12.22 7.88
CA HIS A 77 -15.97 -11.59 9.14
C HIS A 77 -17.42 -11.13 9.14
N LYS A 78 -17.90 -10.54 8.05
CA LYS A 78 -19.29 -10.11 7.89
C LYS A 78 -20.29 -11.27 8.00
N LEU A 79 -19.90 -12.48 7.62
CA LEU A 79 -20.74 -13.67 7.58
C LEU A 79 -20.38 -14.71 8.64
N LYS A 80 -19.58 -14.32 9.66
CA LYS A 80 -19.07 -15.23 10.68
C LYS A 80 -20.22 -15.99 11.35
N GLY A 81 -20.06 -17.30 11.51
CA GLY A 81 -21.10 -18.21 12.03
C GLY A 81 -22.06 -18.79 10.99
N THR A 82 -21.95 -18.43 9.71
CA THR A 82 -22.76 -19.00 8.63
C THR A 82 -22.00 -20.07 7.82
N ILE A 83 -22.74 -20.96 7.14
CA ILE A 83 -22.17 -21.91 6.16
C ILE A 83 -21.40 -21.17 5.06
N ALA A 84 -21.85 -19.96 4.69
CA ALA A 84 -21.21 -19.16 3.66
C ALA A 84 -19.81 -18.66 4.08
N ALA A 85 -19.56 -18.42 5.37
CA ALA A 85 -18.22 -18.16 5.88
C ALA A 85 -17.38 -19.45 5.87
N LEU A 86 -17.93 -20.56 6.37
CA LEU A 86 -17.20 -21.84 6.46
C LEU A 86 -16.71 -22.35 5.09
N ARG A 87 -17.48 -22.18 4.02
CA ARG A 87 -17.09 -22.57 2.65
C ARG A 87 -15.92 -21.76 2.08
N ARG A 88 -15.51 -20.67 2.73
CA ARG A 88 -14.46 -19.75 2.27
C ARG A 88 -13.23 -19.74 3.17
N THR A 89 -13.32 -20.37 4.34
CA THR A 89 -12.24 -20.47 5.32
C THR A 89 -11.45 -21.77 5.18
N VAL A 90 -11.42 -22.37 3.98
CA VAL A 90 -10.79 -23.68 3.71
C VAL A 90 -9.48 -23.48 2.96
#